data_AF-A0A4Q6XQI9-F1
#
_entry.id   AF-A0A4Q6XQI9-F1
#
_cell.length_a   1.000
_cell.length_b   1.000
_cell.length_c   1.000
_cell.angle_alpha   90.00
_cell.angle_beta   90.00
_cell.angle_gamma   90.00
#
_symmetry.space_group_name_H-M   'P 1'
#
loop_
_entity.id
_entity.type
_entity.pdbx_description
1 polymer ?
#
loop_
_entity_poly.entity_id
_entity_poly.type
_entity_poly.pdbx_seq_one_letter_code
_entity_poly.pdbx_strand_id
1 'polypeptide(L)' 'MNLSREFTQEVNGTSINFQVTYNPQTHFFAVVENHDIHYTLGFNPATKEWTTKDGPQPAISVDELAQLVQKSFGVFV' A
#
# COMPACT_ATOMS: atom_id res chain seq x y z
N MET A 1 -18.80 -3.87 4.13
CA MET A 1 -17.85 -3.96 3.01
C MET A 1 -16.45 -3.99 3.58
N ASN A 2 -15.71 -5.08 3.45
CA ASN A 2 -14.29 -5.08 3.76
C ASN A 2 -13.56 -4.42 2.58
N LEU A 3 -13.00 -3.23 2.80
CA LEU A 3 -12.21 -2.50 1.80
C LEU A 3 -10.77 -3.01 1.83
N SER A 4 -10.62 -4.33 1.76
CA SER A 4 -9.35 -5.02 1.75
C SER A 4 -9.09 -5.62 0.37
N ARG A 5 -7.82 -5.57 -0.03
CA ARG A 5 -7.32 -6.13 -1.27
C ARG A 5 -6.02 -6.85 -1.00
N GLU A 6 -5.76 -7.89 -1.77
CA GLU A 6 -4.51 -8.63 -1.72
C GLU A 6 -3.95 -8.74 -3.13
N PHE A 7 -2.64 -8.57 -3.26
CA PHE A 7 -1.92 -8.73 -4.51
C PHE A 7 -0.47 -9.14 -4.25
N THR A 8 0.16 -9.72 -5.26
CA THR A 8 1.56 -10.14 -5.21
C THR A 8 2.36 -9.33 -6.22
N GLN A 9 3.59 -8.95 -5.84
CA GLN A 9 4.55 -8.28 -6.72
C GLN A 9 5.86 -9.05 -6.72
N GLU A 10 6.47 -9.24 -7.87
CA GLU A 10 7.80 -9.83 -7.99
C GLU A 10 8.88 -8.75 -7.91
N VAL A 11 9.80 -8.88 -6.96
CA VAL A 11 10.91 -7.95 -6.74
C VAL A 11 12.20 -8.76 -6.70
N ASN A 12 13.09 -8.54 -7.66
CA ASN A 12 14.37 -9.26 -7.78
C ASN A 12 14.21 -10.79 -7.76
N GLY A 13 13.15 -11.34 -8.38
CA GLY A 13 12.85 -12.77 -8.41
C GLY A 13 12.25 -13.32 -7.11
N THR A 14 11.94 -12.47 -6.12
CA THR A 14 11.21 -12.82 -4.90
C THR A 14 9.77 -12.32 -5.02
N SER A 15 8.80 -13.22 -4.83
CA SER A 15 7.39 -12.83 -4.75
C SER A 15 7.05 -12.28 -3.38
N ILE A 16 6.53 -11.06 -3.34
CA ILE A 16 6.11 -10.36 -2.13
C ILE A 16 4.60 -10.24 -2.13
N ASN A 17 3.95 -10.72 -1.07
CA ASN A 17 2.50 -10.60 -0.89
C ASN A 17 2.18 -9.31 -0.13
N PHE A 18 1.20 -8.55 -0.64
CA PHE A 18 0.69 -7.33 -0.01
C PHE A 18 -0.79 -7.48 0.27
N GLN A 19 -1.15 -7.37 1.54
CA GLN A 19 -2.53 -7.22 1.98
C GLN A 19 -2.77 -5.77 2.40
N VAL A 20 -3.73 -5.12 1.77
CA VAL A 20 -3.98 -3.69 1.92
C VAL A 20 -5.42 -3.46 2.34
N THR A 21 -5.61 -2.72 3.42
CA THR A 21 -6.94 -2.39 3.96
C THR A 21 -7.13 -0.89 4.03
N TYR A 22 -8.12 -0.38 3.31
CA TYR A 22 -8.45 1.04 3.31
C TYR A 22 -9.29 1.42 4.54
N ASN A 23 -8.85 2.47 5.23
CA ASN A 23 -9.56 3.06 6.36
C ASN A 23 -10.31 4.33 5.91
N PRO A 24 -11.65 4.33 5.87
CA PRO A 24 -12.44 5.47 5.42
C PRO A 24 -12.44 6.66 6.39
N GLN A 25 -12.03 6.48 7.65
CA GLN A 25 -11.97 7.57 8.62
C GLN A 25 -10.75 8.47 8.43
N THR A 26 -9.62 7.88 8.02
CA THR A 26 -8.33 8.57 7.86
C THR A 26 -7.91 8.71 6.41
N HIS A 27 -8.60 8.02 5.49
CA HIS A 27 -8.21 7.88 4.08
C HIS A 27 -6.81 7.26 3.88
N PHE A 28 -6.34 6.50 4.87
CA PHE A 28 -5.09 5.77 4.79
C PHE A 28 -5.30 4.30 4.49
N PHE A 29 -4.23 3.66 4.03
CA PHE A 29 -4.18 2.24 3.74
C PHE A 29 -3.26 1.56 4.75
N ALA A 30 -3.80 0.62 5.52
CA ALA A 30 -2.99 -0.29 6.31
C ALA A 30 -2.43 -1.36 5.36
N VAL A 31 -1.11 -1.52 5.34
CA VAL A 31 -0.42 -2.46 4.46
C VAL A 31 0.27 -3.51 5.32
N VAL A 32 0.10 -4.76 4.93
CA VAL A 32 0.81 -5.92 5.47
C VAL A 32 1.59 -6.55 4.33
N GLU A 33 2.90 -6.55 4.45
CA GLU A 33 3.83 -7.16 3.52
C GLU A 33 4.30 -8.51 4.09
N ASN A 34 4.19 -9.57 3.29
CA ASN A 34 4.55 -10.95 3.63
C ASN A 34 3.96 -11.47 4.96
N HIS A 35 2.82 -10.93 5.39
CA HIS A 35 2.16 -11.25 6.67
C HIS A 35 2.91 -10.81 7.94
N ASP A 36 4.11 -10.24 7.83
CA ASP A 36 4.98 -9.92 8.97
C ASP A 36 5.26 -8.41 9.11
N ILE A 37 5.28 -7.69 7.99
CA ILE A 37 5.72 -6.30 7.94
C ILE A 37 4.50 -5.41 7.84
N HIS A 38 4.28 -4.57 8.86
CA HIS A 38 3.12 -3.69 8.94
C HIS A 38 3.51 -2.23 8.85
N TYR A 39 2.83 -1.48 7.99
CA TYR A 39 2.98 -0.03 7.87
C TYR A 39 1.73 0.61 7.28
N THR A 40 1.66 1.94 7.34
CA THR A 40 0.56 2.72 6.78
C THR A 40 1.02 3.46 5.54
N LEU A 41 0.27 3.36 4.45
CA LEU A 41 0.43 4.15 3.24
C LEU A 41 -0.62 5.27 3.21
N GLY A 42 -0.19 6.51 2.96
CA GLY A 42 -1.07 7.67 2.88
C GLY A 42 -0.67 8.62 1.76
N PHE A 43 -1.68 9.25 1.15
CA PHE A 43 -1.49 10.31 0.18
C PHE A 43 -1.51 11.67 0.88
N ASN A 44 -0.46 12.47 0.66
CA ASN A 44 -0.41 13.85 1.15
C ASN A 44 -0.96 14.79 0.06
N PRO A 45 -2.16 15.39 0.24
CA PRO A 45 -2.74 16.27 -0.77
C PRO A 45 -1.99 17.62 -0.92
N ALA A 46 -1.20 18.03 0.08
CA ALA A 46 -0.46 19.29 0.03
C ALA A 46 0.76 19.19 -0.89
N THR A 47 1.50 18.06 -0.84
CA THR A 47 2.67 17.82 -1.68
C THR A 47 2.36 16.96 -2.91
N LYS A 48 1.18 16.32 -2.94
CA LYS A 48 0.75 15.33 -3.95
C LYS A 48 1.64 14.09 -4.01
N GLU A 49 2.18 13.69 -2.86
CA GLU A 49 3.09 12.56 -2.76
C GLU A 49 2.51 11.46 -1.88
N TRP A 50 2.87 10.22 -2.19
CA TRP A 50 2.60 9.07 -1.34
C TRP A 50 3.72 8.91 -0.31
N THR A 51 3.33 8.62 0.92
CA THR A 51 4.27 8.41 2.03
C THR A 51 3.88 7.18 2.83
N THR A 52 4.87 6.50 3.38
CA THR A 52 4.67 5.46 4.37
C THR A 52 5.05 5.93 5.76
N LYS A 53 4.38 5.41 6.78
CA LYS A 53 4.62 5.72 8.19
C LYS A 53 4.25 4.54 9.09
N ASP A 54 4.54 4.70 10.38
CA ASP A 54 4.14 3.77 11.44
C ASP A 54 4.71 2.35 11.28
N GLY A 55 5.86 2.20 10.60
CA GLY A 55 6.49 0.92 10.34
C GLY A 55 7.81 1.03 9.57
N PRO A 56 8.43 -0.11 9.24
CA PRO A 56 9.65 -0.16 8.43
C PRO A 56 9.42 0.29 6.99
N GLN A 57 10.51 0.58 6.28
CA GLN A 57 10.45 0.95 4.87
C GLN A 57 10.01 -0.27 4.02
N PRO A 58 9.09 -0.10 3.06
CA PRO A 58 8.62 -1.21 2.22
C PRO A 58 9.74 -1.80 1.36
N ALA A 59 9.57 -3.05 0.93
CA ALA A 59 10.51 -3.68 0.00
C ALA A 59 10.53 -3.06 -1.41
N ILE A 60 9.48 -2.32 -1.76
CA ILE A 60 9.36 -1.55 -3.02
C ILE A 60 9.31 -0.04 -2.75
N SER A 61 9.49 0.77 -3.79
CA SER A 61 9.31 2.22 -3.66
C SER A 61 7.87 2.56 -3.26
N VAL A 62 7.70 3.64 -2.48
CA VAL A 62 6.37 4.09 -2.02
C VAL A 62 5.46 4.43 -3.21
N ASP A 63 6.02 5.00 -4.29
CA ASP A 63 5.29 5.29 -5.53
C ASP A 63 4.82 4.02 -6.24
N GLU A 64 5.68 3.00 -6.34
CA GLU A 64 5.30 1.71 -6.92
C GLU A 64 4.19 1.04 -6.10
N LEU A 65 4.32 1.04 -4.78
CA LEU A 65 3.29 0.52 -3.89
C LEU A 65 1.96 1.26 -4.09
N ALA A 66 1.99 2.59 -4.14
CA ALA A 66 0.80 3.39 -4.35
C ALA A 66 0.10 3.07 -5.67
N GLN A 67 0.86 2.90 -6.76
CA GLN A 67 0.30 2.50 -8.05
C GLN A 67 -0.36 1.12 -8.00
N LEU A 68 0.27 0.14 -7.32
CA LEU A 68 -0.30 -1.21 -7.16
C LEU A 68 -1.59 -1.19 -6.33
N VAL A 69 -1.60 -0.42 -5.24
CA VAL A 69 -2.79 -0.22 -4.41
C VAL A 69 -3.92 0.39 -5.25
N GLN A 70 -3.68 1.48 -5.97
CA GLN A 70 -4.69 2.13 -6.81
C GLN A 70 -5.24 1.17 -7.88
N LYS A 71 -4.36 0.40 -8.55
CA LYS A 71 -4.76 -0.64 -9.52
C LYS A 71 -5.65 -1.70 -8.88
N SER A 72 -5.33 -2.15 -7.68
CA SER A 72 -6.06 -3.21 -6.98
C SER A 72 -7.45 -2.77 -6.48
N PHE A 73 -7.60 -1.50 -6.10
CA PHE A 73 -8.88 -0.94 -5.67
C PHE A 73 -9.77 -0.46 -6.83
N GLY A 74 -9.26 -0.45 -8.06
CA GLY A 74 -10.05 -0.26 -9.28
C GLY A 74 -10.46 1.18 -9.58
N VAL A 75 -9.75 2.18 -9.04
CA VAL A 75 -10.06 3.61 -9.28
C VAL A 75 -8.82 4.35 -9.78
N PHE A 76 -8.92 4.82 -11.03
CA PHE A 76 -8.09 5.84 -11.69
C PHE A 76 -8.39 7.21 -11.07
N VAL A 77 -7.38 7.91 -10.55
CA VAL A 77 -7.27 9.39 -10.52
C VAL A 77 -5.85 9.80 -10.15
#